data_AF-A0A0K0DBW7-F1
#
_entry.id   AF-A0A0K0DBW7-F1
#
_cell.length_a   1.000
_cell.length_b   1.000
_cell.length_c   1.000
_cell.angle_alpha   90.00
_cell.angle_beta   90.00
_cell.angle_gamma   90.00
#
_symmetry.space_group_name_H-M   'P 1'
#
loop_
_entity.id
_entity.type
_entity.pdbx_description
1 polymer ?
#
loop_
_entity_poly.entity_id
_entity_poly.type
_entity_poly.pdbx_seq_one_letter_code
_entity_poly.pdbx_strand_id
1 'polypeptide(L)'
;MEEIVPGIHLLKEAAKGEVLSVITYRYSFLLTLMPIAPLFIKNELQGSNALRRLLLLIVNIGNYINGTSTHGCAAGFKLSSLWKVIDHRATKGTSSLLHLLAKV
;
A
#
# COMPACT_ATOMS: atom_id res chain seq x y z
N MET A 1 -54.15 12.28 23.41
CA MET A 1 -52.93 13.07 23.54
C MET A 1 -51.81 12.28 22.90
N GLU A 2 -51.48 12.60 21.66
CA GLU A 2 -50.21 12.23 21.05
C GLU A 2 -49.90 13.39 20.09
N GLU A 3 -49.07 14.32 20.57
CA GLU A 3 -48.62 15.46 19.76
C GLU A 3 -47.72 14.92 18.65
N ILE A 4 -48.26 14.92 17.43
CA ILE A 4 -47.47 14.76 16.22
C ILE A 4 -46.56 15.98 16.12
N VAL A 5 -45.29 15.82 16.51
CA VAL A 5 -44.27 16.86 16.36
C VAL A 5 -44.17 17.22 14.87
N PRO A 6 -44.61 18.42 14.43
CA PRO A 6 -44.83 18.72 13.01
C PRO A 6 -43.54 18.79 12.17
N GLY A 7 -42.36 18.69 12.79
CA GLY A 7 -41.06 18.92 12.15
C GLY A 7 -40.45 17.70 11.44
N ILE A 8 -40.75 16.47 11.85
CA ILE A 8 -40.06 15.27 11.32
C ILE A 8 -40.58 14.89 9.94
N HIS A 9 -41.88 15.10 9.69
CA HIS A 9 -42.47 14.84 8.37
C HIS A 9 -41.98 15.84 7.32
N LEU A 10 -41.78 17.10 7.71
CA LEU A 10 -41.27 18.17 6.86
C LEU A 10 -39.77 18.01 6.53
N LEU A 11 -38.97 17.48 7.45
CA LEU A 11 -37.56 17.11 7.19
C LEU A 11 -37.44 15.92 6.23
N LYS A 12 -38.38 14.96 6.30
CA LYS A 12 -38.50 13.90 5.27
C LYS A 12 -38.90 14.50 3.92
N GLU A 13 -39.87 15.41 3.86
CA GLU A 13 -40.31 16.06 2.62
C GLU A 13 -39.21 16.89 1.94
N ALA A 14 -38.42 17.65 2.72
CA ALA A 14 -37.42 18.60 2.21
C ALA A 14 -36.06 17.98 1.82
N ALA A 15 -35.73 16.78 2.31
CA ALA A 15 -34.44 16.11 2.06
C ALA A 15 -34.53 14.88 1.12
N LYS A 16 -35.73 14.60 0.59
CA LYS A 16 -36.12 13.32 -0.04
C LYS A 16 -35.39 12.94 -1.34
N GLY A 17 -34.76 13.90 -2.04
CA GLY A 17 -34.12 13.65 -3.33
C GLY A 17 -32.59 13.70 -3.29
N GLU A 18 -32.03 14.81 -2.83
CA GLU A 18 -30.59 15.07 -2.98
C GLU A 18 -29.74 14.54 -1.83
N VAL A 19 -30.18 14.68 -0.58
CA VAL A 19 -29.38 14.21 0.57
C VAL A 19 -29.34 12.68 0.61
N LEU A 20 -30.49 12.04 0.35
CA LEU A 20 -30.56 10.58 0.20
C LEU A 20 -29.73 10.10 -0.99
N SER A 21 -29.78 10.78 -2.14
CA SER A 21 -28.96 10.39 -3.30
C SER A 21 -27.47 10.58 -3.04
N VAL A 22 -27.06 11.66 -2.36
CA VAL A 22 -25.64 11.90 -1.98
C VAL A 22 -25.15 10.85 -1.00
N ILE A 23 -25.96 10.48 -0.01
CA ILE A 23 -25.62 9.42 0.95
C ILE A 23 -25.52 8.07 0.23
N THR A 24 -26.53 7.70 -0.56
CA THR A 24 -26.52 6.46 -1.35
C THR A 24 -25.34 6.43 -2.32
N TYR A 25 -25.01 7.54 -2.97
CA TYR A 25 -23.86 7.66 -3.86
C TYR A 25 -22.54 7.47 -3.12
N ARG A 26 -22.37 8.08 -1.93
CA ARG A 26 -21.19 7.85 -1.08
C ARG A 26 -21.02 6.39 -0.69
N TYR A 27 -22.09 5.73 -0.24
CA TYR A 27 -22.01 4.31 0.11
C TYR A 27 -21.73 3.42 -1.12
N SER A 28 -22.38 3.70 -2.25
CA SER A 28 -22.16 2.95 -3.50
C SER A 28 -20.73 3.13 -4.03
N PHE A 29 -20.18 4.34 -3.94
CA PHE A 29 -18.80 4.67 -4.29
C PHE A 29 -17.78 3.96 -3.38
N LEU A 30 -18.02 3.95 -2.06
CA LEU A 30 -17.17 3.22 -1.12
C LEU A 30 -17.22 1.71 -1.39
N LEU A 31 -18.42 1.16 -1.63
CA LEU A 31 -18.61 -0.27 -1.95
C LEU A 31 -17.96 -0.68 -3.27
N THR A 32 -17.92 0.21 -4.27
CA THR A 32 -17.29 -0.09 -5.57
C THR A 32 -15.78 0.13 -5.55
N LEU A 33 -15.26 1.21 -4.99
CA LEU A 33 -13.83 1.48 -5.02
C LEU A 33 -13.01 0.66 -4.02
N MET A 34 -13.58 0.31 -2.86
CA MET A 34 -12.89 -0.46 -1.83
C MET A 34 -12.36 -1.83 -2.35
N PRO A 35 -13.08 -2.60 -3.19
CA PRO A 35 -12.53 -3.81 -3.79
C PRO A 35 -11.62 -3.54 -5.01
N ILE A 36 -11.81 -2.44 -5.74
CA ILE A 36 -11.05 -2.14 -6.97
C ILE A 36 -9.63 -1.68 -6.64
N ALA A 37 -9.45 -0.85 -5.62
CA ALA A 37 -8.12 -0.30 -5.30
C ALA A 37 -7.08 -1.38 -4.93
N PRO A 38 -7.38 -2.39 -4.08
CA PRO A 38 -6.46 -3.50 -3.82
C PRO A 38 -6.14 -4.34 -5.05
N LEU A 39 -7.14 -4.57 -5.93
CA LEU A 39 -6.96 -5.30 -7.18
C LEU A 39 -6.03 -4.55 -8.14
N PHE A 40 -6.22 -3.24 -8.25
CA PHE A 40 -5.36 -2.38 -9.06
C PHE A 40 -3.91 -2.40 -8.54
N ILE A 41 -3.70 -2.19 -7.24
CA ILE A 41 -2.37 -2.23 -6.61
C ILE A 41 -1.70 -3.59 -6.81
N LYS A 42 -2.45 -4.69 -6.66
CA LYS A 42 -1.93 -6.05 -6.92
C LYS A 42 -1.42 -6.18 -8.36
N ASN A 43 -2.21 -5.73 -9.35
CA ASN A 43 -1.84 -5.85 -10.76
C ASN A 43 -0.60 -5.01 -11.08
N GLU A 44 -0.50 -3.79 -10.57
CA GLU A 44 0.68 -2.93 -10.72
C GLU A 44 1.93 -3.56 -10.09
N LEU A 45 1.82 -4.09 -8.87
CA LEU A 45 2.94 -4.75 -8.19
C LEU A 45 3.39 -6.03 -8.92
N GLN A 46 2.46 -6.85 -9.39
CA GLN A 46 2.76 -8.11 -10.09
C GLN A 46 3.31 -7.87 -11.51
N GLY A 47 2.84 -6.80 -12.17
CA GLY A 47 3.27 -6.40 -13.52
C GLY A 47 4.59 -5.63 -13.56
N SER A 48 5.06 -5.10 -12.43
CA SER A 48 6.26 -4.26 -12.40
C SER A 48 7.56 -5.06 -12.57
N ASN A 49 8.13 -4.96 -13.78
CA ASN A 49 9.46 -5.48 -14.07
C ASN A 49 10.56 -4.76 -13.27
N ALA A 50 10.40 -3.45 -13.02
CA ALA A 50 11.35 -2.68 -12.23
C ALA A 50 11.42 -3.19 -10.79
N LEU A 51 10.26 -3.42 -10.16
CA LEU A 51 10.20 -3.99 -8.82
C LEU A 51 10.83 -5.39 -8.78
N ARG A 52 10.52 -6.25 -9.77
CA ARG A 52 11.11 -7.58 -9.85
C ARG A 52 12.64 -7.54 -9.93
N ARG A 53 13.20 -6.65 -10.77
CA ARG A 53 14.65 -6.45 -10.90
C ARG A 53 15.27 -5.95 -9.61
N LEU A 54 14.64 -4.98 -8.94
CA LEU A 54 15.10 -4.45 -7.66
C LEU A 54 15.14 -5.54 -6.58
N LEU A 55 14.07 -6.34 -6.45
CA LEU A 55 14.01 -7.43 -5.48
C LEU A 55 15.10 -8.48 -5.74
N LEU A 56 15.34 -8.84 -7.00
CA LEU A 56 16.40 -9.78 -7.38
C LEU A 56 17.79 -9.21 -7.08
N LEU A 57 18.01 -7.93 -7.36
CA LEU A 57 19.27 -7.26 -7.04
C LEU A 57 19.55 -7.27 -5.53
N ILE A 58 18.52 -7.01 -4.71
CA ILE A 58 18.64 -7.07 -3.24
C ILE A 58 18.99 -8.48 -2.77
N VAL A 59 18.38 -9.53 -3.32
CA VAL A 59 18.73 -10.93 -2.99
C VAL A 59 20.19 -11.21 -3.34
N ASN A 60 20.62 -10.83 -4.54
CA ASN A 60 22.00 -11.09 -5.00
C ASN A 60 23.03 -10.35 -4.15
N ILE A 61 22.79 -9.08 -3.82
CA ILE A 61 23.67 -8.31 -2.94
C ILE A 61 23.66 -8.91 -1.53
N GLY A 62 22.49 -9.27 -0.99
CA GLY A 62 22.37 -9.92 0.31
C GLY A 62 23.16 -11.23 0.37
N ASN A 63 23.06 -12.06 -0.67
CA ASN A 63 23.81 -13.32 -0.77
C ASN A 63 25.32 -13.08 -0.87
N TYR A 64 25.75 -12.05 -1.59
CA TYR A 64 27.16 -11.68 -1.69
C TYR A 64 27.73 -11.23 -0.33
N ILE A 65 27.03 -10.32 0.35
CA ILE A 65 27.47 -9.79 1.65
C ILE A 65 27.47 -10.90 2.73
N ASN A 66 26.48 -11.79 2.70
CA ASN A 66 26.28 -12.83 3.70
C ASN A 66 26.88 -14.19 3.31
N GLY A 67 27.77 -14.25 2.30
CA GLY A 67 28.19 -15.49 1.64
C GLY A 67 28.85 -16.54 2.55
N THR A 68 29.40 -16.14 3.69
CA THR A 68 30.02 -17.06 4.68
C THR A 68 29.12 -17.36 5.88
N SER A 69 27.88 -16.87 5.88
CA SER A 69 26.92 -17.04 6.97
C SER A 69 25.80 -18.00 6.60
N THR A 70 25.01 -18.41 7.58
CA THR A 70 23.76 -19.18 7.38
C THR A 70 22.67 -18.38 6.65
N HIS A 71 22.87 -17.08 6.45
CA HIS A 71 21.98 -16.19 5.70
C HIS A 71 22.44 -15.95 4.24
N GLY A 72 23.53 -16.58 3.81
CA GLY A 72 23.92 -16.64 2.40
C GLY A 72 23.06 -17.61 1.59
N CYS A 73 23.23 -17.61 0.26
CA CYS A 73 22.53 -18.50 -0.68
C CYS A 73 20.99 -18.51 -0.54
N ALA A 74 20.39 -17.41 -0.10
CA ALA A 74 18.96 -17.26 0.02
C ALA A 74 18.30 -17.17 -1.36
N ALA A 75 17.18 -17.87 -1.53
CA ALA A 75 16.34 -17.76 -2.72
C ALA A 75 15.46 -16.47 -2.72
N GLY A 76 15.35 -15.81 -1.57
CA GLY A 76 14.51 -14.65 -1.37
C GLY A 76 14.62 -14.11 0.06
N PHE A 77 13.87 -13.05 0.35
CA PHE A 77 13.79 -12.44 1.67
C PHE A 77 12.35 -12.06 2.00
N LYS A 78 12.04 -11.91 3.29
CA LYS A 78 10.74 -11.39 3.74
C LYS A 78 10.62 -9.93 3.31
N LEU A 79 9.53 -9.54 2.66
CA LEU A 79 9.32 -8.15 2.21
C LEU A 79 9.40 -7.14 3.37
N SER A 80 9.05 -7.56 4.58
CA SER A 80 9.23 -6.79 5.82
C SER A 80 10.69 -6.53 6.23
N SER A 81 11.66 -7.03 5.49
CA SER A 81 13.08 -6.71 5.69
C SER A 81 13.57 -5.63 4.72
N LEU A 82 12.74 -5.19 3.78
CA LEU A 82 13.11 -4.21 2.75
C LEU A 82 13.58 -2.87 3.35
N TRP A 83 12.92 -2.40 4.41
CA TRP A 83 13.32 -1.16 5.08
C TRP A 83 14.67 -1.28 5.80
N LYS A 84 15.12 -2.49 6.18
CA LYS A 84 16.43 -2.69 6.84
C LYS A 84 17.62 -2.45 5.92
N VAL A 85 17.38 -2.30 4.61
CA VAL A 85 18.41 -1.95 3.62
C VAL A 85 18.99 -0.56 3.92
N ILE A 86 18.24 0.34 4.55
CA ILE A 86 18.76 1.66 4.96
C ILE A 86 19.81 1.56 6.07
N ASP A 87 19.73 0.51 6.90
CA ASP A 87 20.60 0.31 8.05
C ASP A 87 21.98 -0.23 7.66
N HIS A 88 22.10 -0.80 6.46
CA HIS A 88 23.37 -1.30 5.93
C HIS A 88 24.20 -0.14 5.37
N ARG A 89 25.10 0.39 6.20
CA ARG A 89 25.97 1.52 5.84
C ARG A 89 27.28 1.05 5.22
N ALA A 90 27.79 1.85 4.28
CA ALA A 90 29.14 1.66 3.77
C ALA A 90 30.16 1.82 4.91
N THR A 91 31.27 1.08 4.83
CA THR A 91 32.37 1.17 5.82
C THR A 91 33.00 2.56 5.86
N LYS A 92 32.92 3.32 4.76
CA LYS A 92 33.41 4.69 4.65
C LYS A 92 32.28 5.60 4.15
N GLY A 93 32.12 6.75 4.81
CA GLY A 93 31.11 7.74 4.46
C GLY A 93 29.75 7.49 5.11
N THR A 94 28.74 8.25 4.67
CA THR A 94 27.38 8.23 5.25
C THR A 94 26.36 7.45 4.41
N SER A 95 26.76 6.98 3.23
CA SER A 95 25.88 6.27 2.29
C SER A 95 25.46 4.89 2.81
N SER A 96 24.18 4.57 2.63
CA SER A 96 23.64 3.23 2.88
C SER A 96 23.47 2.42 1.60
N LEU A 97 23.22 1.13 1.74
CA LEU A 97 22.89 0.24 0.63
C LEU A 97 21.67 0.75 -0.15
N LEU A 98 20.72 1.41 0.51
CA LEU A 98 19.60 2.07 -0.15
C LEU A 98 20.06 3.17 -1.13
N HIS A 99 21.06 3.97 -0.74
CA HIS A 99 21.61 5.00 -1.63
C HIS A 99 22.30 4.39 -2.85
N LEU A 100 22.96 3.24 -2.69
CA LEU A 100 23.55 2.50 -3.80
C LEU A 100 22.46 1.97 -4.75
N LEU A 101 21.41 1.35 -4.21
CA LEU A 101 20.31 0.81 -5.00
C LEU A 101 19.56 1.91 -5.76
N ALA A 102 19.39 3.09 -5.18
CA ALA A 102 18.72 4.22 -5.84
C ALA A 102 19.54 4.84 -6.99
N LYS A 103 20.84 4.53 -7.09
CA LYS A 103 21.73 5.02 -8.15
C LYS A 103 21.72 4.11 -9.39
N VAL A 104 21.26 2.87 -9.24
CA VAL A 104 21.17 1.85 -10.30
C VAL A 104 19.84 1.99 -11.02
#